data_AF-A0A355KUP4-F1
#
_entry.id   AF-A0A355KUP4-F1
#
_cell.length_a   1.000
_cell.length_b   1.000
_cell.length_c   1.000
_cell.angle_alpha   90.00
_cell.angle_beta   90.00
_cell.angle_gamma   90.00
#
_symmetry.space_group_name_H-M   'P 1'
#
loop_
_entity.id
_entity.type
_entity.pdbx_description
1 polymer ?
#
loop_
_entity_poly.entity_id
_entity_poly.type
_entity_poly.pdbx_seq_one_letter_code
_entity_poly.pdbx_strand_id
1 'polypeptide(L)'
;MKTEELKALGLSDEQVRSVFELNGKEIDKQKKRIAELEADLENANEQFKQADETLKKFGDMTPDKYQEELEKYKKAAEDAKSEYESKLTRRDQSEWIDQKLDEYGVASPYARKQLKAECLSEDSGLKWKDNTFFGFDDFMKAAKKNDNGLYLSEEEKQAAAKESAAKEKAARFTGPMQGDGTGTETKAKVPPKIF
;
A
#
# COMPACT_ATOMS: atom_id res chain seq x y z
N MET A 1 -36.29 -51.10 53.04
CA MET A 1 -36.87 -51.96 54.09
C MET A 1 -37.25 -51.12 55.28
N LYS A 2 -38.29 -51.53 56.00
CA LYS A 2 -38.80 -50.86 57.20
C LYS A 2 -38.27 -51.56 58.46
N THR A 3 -38.22 -50.84 59.57
CA THR A 3 -37.75 -51.33 60.88
C THR A 3 -38.49 -52.59 61.32
N GLU A 4 -39.81 -52.63 61.10
CA GLU A 4 -40.69 -53.76 61.45
C GLU A 4 -40.31 -55.05 60.68
N GLU A 5 -39.89 -54.95 59.43
CA GLU A 5 -39.49 -56.09 58.60
C GLU A 5 -38.15 -56.69 59.09
N LEU A 6 -37.23 -55.85 59.58
CA LEU A 6 -35.94 -56.28 60.10
C LEU A 6 -36.07 -56.89 61.51
N LYS A 7 -36.94 -56.35 62.35
CA LYS A 7 -37.26 -56.94 63.66
C LYS A 7 -37.99 -58.28 63.53
N ALA A 8 -38.90 -58.41 62.56
CA ALA A 8 -39.59 -59.67 62.26
C ALA A 8 -38.63 -60.78 61.77
N LEU A 9 -37.46 -60.43 61.24
CA LEU A 9 -36.38 -61.35 60.88
C LEU A 9 -35.46 -61.72 62.07
N GLY A 10 -35.77 -61.26 63.28
CA GLY A 10 -35.04 -61.60 64.50
C GLY A 10 -33.83 -60.71 64.81
N LEU A 11 -33.67 -59.56 64.13
CA LEU A 11 -32.60 -58.61 64.46
C LEU A 11 -32.94 -57.77 65.69
N SER A 12 -31.95 -57.54 66.54
CA SER A 12 -32.05 -56.61 67.68
C SER A 12 -32.05 -55.14 67.22
N ASP A 13 -32.58 -54.24 68.06
CA ASP A 13 -32.66 -52.80 67.75
C ASP A 13 -31.31 -52.18 67.38
N GLU A 14 -30.21 -52.68 67.95
CA GLU A 14 -28.86 -52.22 67.68
C GLU A 14 -28.35 -52.68 66.30
N GLN A 15 -28.65 -53.91 65.91
CA GLN A 15 -28.32 -54.43 64.57
C GLN A 15 -29.15 -53.73 63.48
N VAL A 16 -30.42 -53.43 63.77
CA VAL A 16 -31.28 -52.66 62.86
C VAL A 16 -30.72 -51.25 62.62
N ARG A 17 -30.26 -50.56 63.68
CA ARG A 17 -29.58 -49.26 63.55
C ARG A 17 -28.32 -49.35 62.69
N SER A 18 -27.49 -50.36 62.89
CA SER A 18 -26.28 -50.59 62.10
C SER A 18 -26.57 -50.80 60.61
N VAL A 19 -27.62 -51.56 60.27
CA VAL A 19 -28.07 -51.76 58.88
C VAL A 19 -28.51 -50.45 58.23
N PHE A 20 -29.26 -49.60 58.94
CA PHE A 20 -29.66 -48.30 58.41
C PHE A 20 -28.48 -47.34 58.25
N GLU A 21 -27.49 -47.38 59.15
CA GLU A 21 -26.29 -46.55 59.04
C GLU A 21 -25.40 -46.98 57.85
N LEU A 22 -25.21 -48.29 57.66
CA LEU A 22 -24.49 -48.85 56.51
C LEU A 22 -25.20 -48.53 55.19
N ASN A 23 -26.52 -48.71 55.14
CA ASN A 23 -27.31 -48.35 53.96
C ASN A 23 -27.30 -46.84 53.69
N GLY A 24 -27.33 -46.00 54.73
CA GLY A 24 -27.20 -44.54 54.59
C GLY A 24 -25.86 -44.14 53.97
N LYS A 25 -24.75 -44.73 54.45
CA LYS A 25 -23.41 -44.52 53.89
C LYS A 25 -23.31 -44.94 52.42
N GLU A 26 -23.90 -46.09 52.07
CA GLU A 26 -23.92 -46.58 50.69
C GLU A 26 -24.79 -45.69 49.77
N ILE A 27 -25.97 -45.27 50.23
CA ILE A 27 -26.84 -44.34 49.51
C ILE A 27 -26.13 -43.00 49.26
N ASP A 28 -25.44 -42.46 50.26
CA ASP A 28 -24.71 -41.19 50.11
C ASP A 28 -23.53 -41.32 49.14
N LYS A 29 -22.85 -42.46 49.13
CA LYS A 29 -21.80 -42.77 48.14
C LYS A 29 -22.38 -42.86 46.74
N GLN A 30 -23.52 -43.52 46.57
CA GLN A 30 -24.20 -43.62 45.28
C GLN A 30 -24.71 -42.27 44.78
N LYS A 31 -25.25 -41.42 45.66
CA LYS A 31 -25.65 -40.04 45.32
C LYS A 31 -24.48 -39.20 44.82
N LYS A 32 -23.32 -39.28 45.49
CA LYS A 32 -22.10 -38.60 45.02
C LYS A 32 -21.68 -39.10 43.65
N ARG A 33 -21.74 -40.42 43.43
CA ARG A 33 -21.40 -41.00 42.13
C ARG A 33 -22.35 -40.57 41.02
N ILE A 34 -23.64 -40.46 41.31
CA ILE A 34 -24.64 -39.96 40.37
C ILE A 34 -24.35 -38.49 40.03
N ALA A 35 -24.08 -37.64 41.03
CA ALA A 35 -23.76 -36.24 40.79
C ALA A 35 -22.47 -36.05 39.96
N GLU A 36 -21.44 -36.87 40.20
CA GLU A 36 -20.23 -36.89 39.36
C GLU A 36 -20.55 -37.27 37.92
N LEU A 37 -21.34 -38.32 37.72
CA LEU A 37 -21.73 -38.78 36.39
C LEU A 37 -22.61 -37.78 35.64
N GLU A 38 -23.49 -37.07 36.34
CA GLU A 38 -24.30 -35.99 35.76
C GLU A 38 -23.41 -34.83 35.27
N ALA A 39 -22.41 -34.43 36.07
CA ALA A 39 -21.45 -33.40 35.69
C ALA A 39 -20.58 -33.82 34.49
N ASP A 40 -20.13 -35.08 34.46
CA ASP A 40 -19.37 -35.63 33.33
C ASP A 40 -20.20 -35.65 32.04
N LEU A 41 -21.49 -35.98 32.13
CA LEU A 41 -22.41 -36.00 30.99
C LEU A 41 -22.67 -34.60 30.45
N GLU A 42 -22.88 -33.61 31.35
CA GLU A 42 -23.06 -32.22 30.97
C GLU A 42 -21.85 -31.68 30.19
N ASN A 43 -20.63 -31.94 30.70
CA ASN A 43 -19.38 -31.57 30.03
C ASN A 43 -19.25 -32.21 28.64
N ALA A 44 -19.51 -33.51 28.53
CA ALA A 44 -19.46 -34.22 27.25
C ALA A 44 -20.46 -33.64 26.22
N ASN A 45 -21.65 -33.24 26.68
CA ASN A 45 -22.68 -32.64 25.83
C ASN A 45 -22.28 -31.24 25.34
N GLU A 46 -21.62 -30.43 26.18
CA GLU A 46 -21.06 -29.15 25.77
C GLU A 46 -19.96 -29.31 24.71
N GLN A 47 -19.04 -30.25 24.91
CA GLN A 47 -17.99 -30.54 23.93
C GLN A 47 -18.57 -31.01 22.60
N PHE A 48 -19.62 -31.84 22.63
CA PHE A 48 -20.31 -32.29 21.43
C PHE A 48 -20.94 -31.12 20.66
N LYS A 49 -21.62 -30.20 21.35
CA LYS A 49 -22.20 -29.00 20.72
C LYS A 49 -21.13 -28.12 20.07
N GLN A 50 -20.01 -27.89 20.76
CA GLN A 50 -18.89 -27.12 20.21
C GLN A 50 -18.27 -27.78 18.98
N ALA A 51 -18.11 -29.10 18.99
CA ALA A 51 -17.63 -29.86 17.85
C ALA A 51 -18.61 -29.78 16.67
N ASP A 52 -19.92 -29.91 16.92
CA ASP A 52 -20.97 -29.81 15.90
C ASP A 52 -21.04 -28.40 15.29
N GLU A 53 -20.96 -27.33 16.10
CA GLU A 53 -20.88 -25.95 15.60
C GLU A 53 -19.62 -25.69 14.76
N THR A 54 -18.49 -26.27 15.18
CA THR A 54 -17.23 -26.16 14.44
C THR A 54 -17.33 -26.89 13.10
N LEU A 55 -17.86 -28.11 13.09
CA LEU A 55 -18.10 -28.88 11.88
C LEU A 55 -19.08 -28.18 10.93
N LYS A 56 -20.13 -27.53 11.45
CA LYS A 56 -21.04 -26.70 10.65
C LYS A 56 -20.32 -25.52 9.98
N LYS A 57 -19.46 -24.80 10.70
CA LYS A 57 -18.64 -23.72 10.11
C LYS A 57 -17.75 -24.20 8.97
N PHE A 58 -17.22 -25.43 9.05
CA PHE A 58 -16.44 -26.04 7.97
C PHE A 58 -17.33 -26.62 6.85
N GLY A 59 -18.48 -27.20 7.17
CA GLY A 59 -19.43 -27.81 6.23
C GLY A 59 -20.28 -26.79 5.46
N ASP A 60 -20.52 -25.61 6.01
CA ASP A 60 -21.17 -24.49 5.32
C ASP A 60 -20.31 -23.91 4.19
N MET A 61 -19.02 -24.28 4.13
CA MET A 61 -18.10 -24.00 3.03
C MET A 61 -18.08 -25.21 2.08
N THR A 62 -19.12 -25.32 1.25
CA THR A 62 -19.21 -26.36 0.22
C THR A 62 -18.07 -26.23 -0.79
N PRO A 63 -17.64 -27.32 -1.46
CA PRO A 63 -16.67 -27.26 -2.56
C PRO A 63 -17.04 -26.20 -3.61
N ASP A 64 -18.34 -26.01 -3.88
CA ASP A 64 -18.85 -24.99 -4.78
C ASP A 64 -18.54 -23.55 -4.30
N LYS A 65 -18.73 -23.25 -3.01
CA LYS A 65 -18.38 -21.93 -2.44
C LYS A 65 -16.87 -21.70 -2.45
N TYR A 66 -16.07 -22.73 -2.19
CA TYR A 66 -14.62 -22.65 -2.36
C TYR A 66 -14.27 -22.30 -3.81
N GLN A 67 -14.92 -22.92 -4.78
CA GLN A 67 -14.69 -22.69 -6.20
C GLN A 67 -15.08 -21.26 -6.61
N GLU A 68 -16.23 -20.77 -6.15
CA GLU A 68 -16.69 -19.39 -6.36
C GLU A 68 -15.71 -18.37 -5.75
N GLU A 69 -15.25 -18.57 -4.52
CA GLU A 69 -14.26 -17.67 -3.91
C GLU A 69 -12.94 -17.71 -4.66
N LEU A 70 -12.50 -18.89 -5.13
CA LEU A 70 -11.25 -19.04 -5.88
C LEU A 70 -11.34 -18.35 -7.25
N GLU A 71 -12.47 -18.44 -7.94
CA GLU A 71 -12.73 -17.69 -9.17
C GLU A 71 -12.79 -16.18 -8.91
N LYS A 72 -13.45 -15.75 -7.83
CA LYS A 72 -13.50 -14.34 -7.43
C LYS A 72 -12.11 -13.79 -7.13
N TYR A 73 -11.27 -14.54 -6.42
CA TYR A 73 -9.88 -14.17 -6.14
C TYR A 73 -9.02 -14.15 -7.40
N LYS A 74 -9.18 -15.11 -8.30
CA LYS A 74 -8.49 -15.12 -9.60
C LYS A 74 -8.86 -13.88 -10.42
N LYS A 75 -10.15 -13.58 -10.53
CA LYS A 75 -10.61 -12.39 -11.26
C LYS A 75 -10.09 -11.10 -10.63
N ALA A 76 -10.16 -10.98 -9.30
CA ALA A 76 -9.62 -9.82 -8.59
C ALA A 76 -8.09 -9.67 -8.79
N ALA A 77 -7.36 -10.79 -8.86
CA ALA A 77 -5.93 -10.77 -9.14
C ALA A 77 -5.61 -10.36 -10.59
N GLU A 78 -6.40 -10.83 -11.57
CA GLU A 78 -6.28 -10.42 -12.97
C GLU A 78 -6.64 -8.94 -13.17
N ASP A 79 -7.73 -8.47 -12.56
CA ASP A 79 -8.14 -7.07 -12.58
C ASP A 79 -7.06 -6.18 -11.95
N ALA A 80 -6.53 -6.57 -10.79
CA ALA A 80 -5.42 -5.86 -10.15
C ALA A 80 -4.17 -5.83 -11.04
N LYS A 81 -3.82 -6.94 -11.68
CA LYS A 81 -2.67 -7.01 -12.60
C LYS A 81 -2.86 -6.06 -13.79
N SER A 82 -4.02 -6.07 -14.41
CA SER A 82 -4.38 -5.18 -15.52
C SER A 82 -4.31 -3.70 -15.10
N GLU A 83 -4.83 -3.36 -13.92
CA GLU A 83 -4.72 -2.01 -13.36
C GLU A 83 -3.27 -1.58 -13.14
N TYR A 84 -2.43 -2.47 -12.60
CA TYR A 84 -1.02 -2.17 -12.38
C TYR A 84 -0.27 -1.96 -13.69
N GLU A 85 -0.51 -2.81 -14.70
CA GLU A 85 0.07 -2.67 -16.03
C GLU A 85 -0.37 -1.37 -16.71
N SER A 86 -1.65 -0.99 -16.56
CA SER A 86 -2.18 0.29 -17.05
C SER A 86 -1.54 1.49 -16.35
N LYS A 87 -1.41 1.44 -15.01
CA LYS A 87 -0.73 2.49 -14.22
C LYS A 87 0.73 2.64 -14.61
N LEU A 88 1.43 1.52 -14.83
CA LEU A 88 2.81 1.52 -15.28
C LEU A 88 2.95 2.15 -16.66
N THR A 89 2.13 1.71 -17.61
CA THR A 89 2.10 2.26 -18.97
C THR A 89 1.82 3.76 -18.96
N ARG A 90 0.85 4.20 -18.15
CA ARG A 90 0.51 5.62 -18.03
C ARG A 90 1.65 6.44 -17.42
N ARG A 91 2.39 5.89 -16.46
CA ARG A 91 3.58 6.53 -15.90
C ARG A 91 4.66 6.66 -16.96
N ASP A 92 4.97 5.59 -17.67
CA ASP A 92 6.03 5.58 -18.68
C ASP A 92 5.70 6.53 -19.84
N GLN A 93 4.44 6.57 -20.28
CA GLN A 93 3.92 7.56 -21.22
C GLN A 93 4.09 8.99 -20.71
N SER A 94 3.73 9.24 -19.44
CA SER A 94 3.82 10.53 -18.79
C SER A 94 5.27 11.02 -18.71
N GLU A 95 6.19 10.16 -18.29
CA GLU A 95 7.63 10.46 -18.20
C GLU A 95 8.23 10.74 -19.58
N TRP A 96 7.85 9.94 -20.59
CA TRP A 96 8.29 10.15 -21.96
C TRP A 96 7.84 11.51 -22.51
N ILE A 97 6.58 11.89 -22.27
CA ILE A 97 6.05 13.20 -22.70
C ILE A 97 6.84 14.31 -22.00
N ASP A 98 7.04 14.21 -20.68
CA ASP A 98 7.75 15.23 -19.92
C ASP A 98 9.19 15.42 -20.43
N GLN A 99 9.90 14.31 -20.70
CA GLN A 99 11.24 14.34 -21.30
C GLN A 99 11.21 15.01 -22.68
N LYS A 100 10.24 14.70 -23.53
CA LYS A 100 10.13 15.33 -24.85
C LYS A 100 9.81 16.82 -24.75
N LEU A 101 8.94 17.22 -23.83
CA LEU A 101 8.66 18.63 -23.60
C LEU A 101 9.88 19.40 -23.08
N ASP A 102 10.75 18.75 -22.30
CA ASP A 102 12.06 19.29 -21.91
C ASP A 102 12.98 19.46 -23.13
N GLU A 103 13.09 18.45 -24.00
CA GLU A 103 13.87 18.53 -25.26
C GLU A 103 13.38 19.68 -26.15
N TYR A 104 12.06 19.84 -26.27
CA TYR A 104 11.45 20.96 -27.00
C TYR A 104 11.67 22.31 -26.28
N GLY A 105 11.91 22.33 -24.97
CA GLY A 105 12.14 23.54 -24.19
C GLY A 105 10.85 24.26 -23.78
N VAL A 106 9.74 23.52 -23.61
CA VAL A 106 8.45 24.09 -23.20
C VAL A 106 8.53 24.49 -21.72
N ALA A 107 8.61 25.78 -21.42
CA ALA A 107 8.80 26.27 -20.06
C ALA A 107 7.49 26.43 -19.26
N SER A 108 6.35 26.62 -19.94
CA SER A 108 5.06 26.91 -19.28
C SER A 108 4.46 25.66 -18.63
N PRO A 109 4.23 25.64 -17.30
CA PRO A 109 3.59 24.51 -16.62
C PRO A 109 2.16 24.24 -17.10
N TYR A 110 1.45 25.30 -17.49
CA TYR A 110 0.09 25.19 -18.02
C TYR A 110 0.10 24.51 -19.39
N ALA A 111 0.99 24.94 -20.28
CA ALA A 111 1.14 24.34 -21.60
C ALA A 111 1.55 22.86 -21.51
N ARG A 112 2.47 22.51 -20.60
CA ARG A 112 2.86 21.11 -20.36
C ARG A 112 1.67 20.24 -19.96
N LYS A 113 0.85 20.72 -19.02
CA LYS A 113 -0.36 19.98 -18.59
C LYS A 113 -1.34 19.79 -19.74
N GLN A 114 -1.56 20.83 -20.55
CA GLN A 114 -2.47 20.77 -21.70
C GLN A 114 -1.97 19.79 -22.76
N LEU A 115 -0.71 19.92 -23.21
CA LEU A 115 -0.11 19.04 -24.21
C LEU A 115 -0.11 17.57 -23.76
N LYS A 116 0.16 17.33 -22.47
CA LYS A 116 0.11 16.00 -21.88
C LYS A 116 -1.30 15.42 -21.87
N ALA A 117 -2.31 16.23 -21.51
CA ALA A 117 -3.71 15.81 -21.55
C ALA A 117 -4.18 15.52 -22.98
N GLU A 118 -3.81 16.35 -23.95
CA GLU A 118 -4.13 16.15 -25.36
C GLU A 118 -3.46 14.89 -25.93
N CYS A 119 -2.18 14.68 -25.61
CA CYS A 119 -1.43 13.50 -26.06
C CYS A 119 -1.97 12.19 -25.47
N LEU A 120 -2.49 12.23 -24.22
CA LEU A 120 -3.04 11.07 -23.50
C LEU A 120 -4.56 10.90 -23.67
N SER A 121 -5.22 11.75 -24.46
CA SER A 121 -6.67 11.67 -24.72
C SER A 121 -7.04 10.34 -25.36
N GLU A 122 -8.10 9.68 -24.87
CA GLU A 122 -8.56 8.40 -25.44
C GLU A 122 -9.15 8.57 -26.85
N ASP A 123 -9.76 9.72 -27.14
CA ASP A 123 -10.47 9.97 -28.39
C ASP A 123 -9.58 10.57 -29.50
N SER A 124 -8.60 11.38 -29.11
CA SER A 124 -7.80 12.21 -30.02
C SER A 124 -6.29 12.18 -29.73
N GLY A 125 -5.88 11.40 -28.73
CA GLY A 125 -4.48 11.29 -28.33
C GLY A 125 -3.62 10.51 -29.31
N LEU A 126 -2.32 10.55 -29.04
CA LEU A 126 -1.35 9.90 -29.89
C LEU A 126 -1.24 8.41 -29.55
N LYS A 127 -0.93 7.59 -30.55
CA LYS A 127 -0.76 6.15 -30.34
C LYS A 127 0.57 5.89 -29.65
N TRP A 128 0.50 5.26 -28.47
CA TRP A 128 1.66 4.74 -27.76
C TRP A 128 2.07 3.39 -28.32
N LYS A 129 3.30 3.27 -28.83
CA LYS A 129 3.86 2.02 -29.34
C LYS A 129 5.36 2.02 -29.18
N ASP A 130 5.94 0.86 -28.88
CA ASP A 130 7.39 0.66 -28.80
C ASP A 130 8.06 1.68 -27.86
N ASN A 131 7.39 1.97 -26.74
CA ASN A 131 7.82 2.94 -25.72
C ASN A 131 7.91 4.41 -26.22
N THR A 132 7.13 4.77 -27.24
CA THR A 132 7.12 6.12 -27.85
C THR A 132 5.70 6.52 -28.31
N PHE A 133 5.41 7.83 -28.37
CA PHE A 133 4.20 8.34 -29.04
C PHE A 133 4.47 8.60 -30.52
N PHE A 134 3.75 7.88 -31.38
CA PHE A 134 3.84 8.08 -32.82
C PHE A 134 3.18 9.39 -33.25
N GLY A 135 3.90 10.22 -34.01
CA GLY A 135 3.40 11.52 -34.49
C GLY A 135 3.56 12.68 -33.49
N PHE A 136 4.30 12.49 -32.40
CA PHE A 136 4.51 13.53 -31.39
C PHE A 136 5.17 14.80 -31.94
N ASP A 137 6.15 14.66 -32.85
CA ASP A 137 6.81 15.82 -33.44
C ASP A 137 5.85 16.68 -34.28
N ASP A 138 4.92 16.06 -35.00
CA ASP A 138 3.92 16.77 -35.80
C ASP A 138 2.85 17.40 -34.91
N PHE A 139 2.48 16.74 -33.82
CA PHE A 139 1.65 17.32 -32.76
C PHE A 139 2.31 18.58 -32.18
N MET A 140 3.60 18.55 -31.83
CA MET A 140 4.33 19.70 -31.31
C MET A 140 4.48 20.84 -32.33
N LYS A 141 4.60 20.53 -33.62
CA LYS A 141 4.57 21.56 -34.69
C LYS A 141 3.20 22.21 -34.81
N ALA A 142 2.11 21.43 -34.71
CA ALA A 142 0.75 21.96 -34.75
C ALA A 142 0.46 22.83 -33.53
N ALA A 143 0.87 22.39 -32.34
CA ALA A 143 0.75 23.17 -31.12
C ALA A 143 1.50 24.51 -31.21
N LYS A 144 2.73 24.52 -31.77
CA LYS A 144 3.48 25.76 -31.99
C LYS A 144 2.83 26.72 -33.00
N LYS A 145 2.09 26.22 -33.98
CA LYS A 145 1.32 27.09 -34.90
C LYS A 145 0.19 27.82 -34.18
N ASN A 146 -0.39 27.19 -33.17
CA ASN A 146 -1.46 27.78 -32.36
C ASN A 146 -0.89 28.70 -31.26
N ASP A 147 0.28 28.36 -30.72
CA ASP A 147 1.02 29.15 -29.75
C ASP A 147 2.49 29.34 -30.18
N ASN A 148 2.76 30.46 -30.86
CA ASN A 148 4.10 30.80 -31.33
C ASN A 148 5.13 30.92 -30.20
N GLY A 149 4.69 31.19 -28.96
CA GLY A 149 5.54 31.32 -27.77
C GLY A 149 5.78 30.00 -27.03
N LEU A 150 5.23 28.88 -27.52
CA LEU A 150 5.22 27.59 -26.83
C LEU A 150 6.63 27.05 -26.55
N TYR A 151 7.53 27.18 -27.52
CA TYR A 151 8.95 26.85 -27.39
C TYR A 151 9.80 27.60 -28.43
N LEU A 152 11.04 27.87 -28.06
CA LEU A 152 12.03 28.50 -28.93
C LEU A 152 12.42 27.55 -30.07
N SER A 153 12.51 28.08 -31.30
CA SER A 153 13.11 27.38 -32.43
C SER A 153 14.58 27.07 -32.17
N GLU A 154 15.15 26.17 -32.95
CA GLU A 154 16.56 25.77 -32.81
C GLU A 154 17.51 26.98 -32.97
N GLU A 155 17.17 27.92 -33.85
CA GLU A 155 17.92 29.16 -34.08
C GLU A 155 17.84 30.11 -32.87
N GLU A 156 16.65 30.23 -32.27
CA GLU A 156 16.42 31.03 -31.06
C GLU A 156 17.08 30.40 -29.83
N LYS A 157 17.08 29.06 -29.71
CA LYS A 157 17.81 28.33 -28.66
C LYS A 157 19.32 28.58 -28.77
N GLN A 158 19.88 28.50 -29.98
CA GLN A 158 21.30 28.77 -30.21
C GLN A 158 21.67 30.23 -29.96
N ALA A 159 20.79 31.19 -30.31
CA ALA A 159 21.00 32.61 -30.01
C ALA A 159 20.97 32.87 -28.49
N ALA A 160 19.98 32.31 -27.77
CA ALA A 160 19.87 32.41 -26.32
C ALA A 160 21.06 31.76 -25.58
N ALA A 161 21.57 30.62 -26.07
CA ALA A 161 22.75 29.96 -25.52
C ALA A 161 24.04 30.77 -25.75
N LYS A 162 24.18 31.43 -26.91
CA LYS A 162 25.29 32.34 -27.18
C LYS A 162 25.21 33.60 -26.32
N GLU A 163 24.01 34.14 -26.12
CA GLU A 163 23.78 35.31 -25.27
C GLU A 163 24.02 35.01 -23.79
N SER A 164 23.58 33.84 -23.29
CA SER A 164 23.86 33.41 -21.92
C SER A 164 25.34 33.13 -21.69
N ALA A 165 26.02 32.48 -22.64
CA ALA A 165 27.48 32.28 -22.59
C ALA A 165 28.26 33.60 -22.63
N ALA A 166 27.77 34.60 -23.40
CA ALA A 166 28.36 35.93 -23.42
C ALA A 166 28.14 36.69 -22.09
N LYS A 167 26.94 36.59 -21.50
CA LYS A 167 26.62 37.20 -20.20
C LYS A 167 27.40 36.55 -19.05
N GLU A 168 27.62 35.24 -19.06
CA GLU A 168 28.44 34.56 -18.06
C GLU A 168 29.92 34.98 -18.16
N LYS A 169 30.46 35.10 -19.38
CA LYS A 169 31.81 35.64 -19.60
C LYS A 169 31.94 37.09 -19.15
N ALA A 170 30.92 37.92 -19.40
CA ALA A 170 30.90 39.32 -18.95
C ALA A 170 30.77 39.44 -17.42
N ALA A 171 29.96 38.59 -16.76
CA ALA A 171 29.82 38.55 -15.31
C ALA A 171 31.12 38.07 -14.61
N ARG A 172 31.86 37.15 -15.23
CA ARG A 172 33.21 36.76 -14.76
C ARG A 172 34.25 37.88 -14.91
N PHE A 173 34.05 38.80 -15.84
CA PHE A 173 34.94 39.96 -16.04
C PHE A 173 34.64 41.10 -15.04
N THR A 174 33.45 41.17 -14.44
CA THR A 174 33.04 42.26 -13.52
C THR A 174 32.85 41.83 -12.05
N GLY A 175 33.13 40.57 -11.70
CA GLY A 175 33.19 40.12 -10.30
C GLY A 175 34.32 40.81 -9.53
N PRO A 176 34.22 40.97 -8.19
CA PRO A 176 35.27 41.61 -7.41
C PRO A 176 36.57 40.82 -7.58
N MET A 177 37.62 41.53 -8.01
CA MET A 177 38.98 41.02 -8.11
C MET A 177 39.43 40.58 -6.71
N GLN A 178 39.19 39.32 -6.36
CA GLN A 178 39.76 38.69 -5.17
C GLN A 178 41.26 38.57 -5.47
N GLY A 179 42.01 39.56 -5.00
CA GLY A 179 43.45 39.60 -5.13
C GLY A 179 44.06 38.38 -4.46
N ASP A 180 44.78 37.59 -5.25
CA ASP A 180 45.93 36.84 -4.77
C ASP A 180 47.14 37.36 -5.53
N GLY A 181 48.16 37.72 -4.77
CA GLY A 181 49.29 38.50 -5.23
C GLY A 181 50.27 37.66 -6.04
N THR A 182 51.01 38.33 -6.93
CA THR A 182 52.46 38.16 -7.07
C THR A 182 53.02 39.22 -8.04
N GLY A 183 53.65 40.24 -7.45
CA GLY A 183 54.86 40.93 -7.94
C GLY A 183 54.86 41.63 -9.30
N THR A 184 54.90 42.97 -9.27
CA THR A 184 56.09 43.73 -9.75
C THR A 184 56.04 45.20 -9.29
N GLU A 185 57.19 45.68 -8.82
CA GLU A 185 57.40 46.94 -8.10
C GLU A 185 57.23 48.19 -8.97
N THR A 186 56.67 49.29 -8.43
CA THR A 186 57.19 50.65 -8.64
C THR A 186 56.72 51.63 -7.56
N LYS A 187 57.65 51.93 -6.63
CA LYS A 187 57.94 53.17 -5.88
C LYS A 187 56.79 54.12 -5.46
N ALA A 188 56.61 54.21 -4.14
CA ALA A 188 55.82 55.23 -3.44
C ALA A 188 56.31 56.65 -3.77
N LYS A 189 55.40 57.49 -4.29
CA LYS A 189 55.63 58.93 -4.51
C LYS A 189 54.95 59.71 -3.39
N VAL A 190 55.75 60.21 -2.45
CA VAL A 190 55.31 61.09 -1.35
C VAL A 190 55.02 62.48 -1.93
N PRO A 191 53.90 63.15 -1.58
CA PRO A 191 53.55 64.46 -2.14
C PRO A 191 54.45 65.59 -1.57
N PRO A 192 54.81 66.61 -2.37
CA PRO A 192 55.65 67.71 -1.89
C PRO A 192 54.84 68.65 -0.97
N LYS A 193 55.44 69.02 0.16
CA LYS A 193 54.94 70.07 1.07
C LYS A 193 55.08 71.43 0.39
N ILE A 194 53.97 72.13 0.23
CA ILE A 194 53.94 73.53 -0.19
C ILE A 194 54.12 74.37 1.10
N PHE A 195 55.22 75.12 1.16
CA PHE A 195 55.35 76.32 1.98
C PHE A 195 55.05 77.53 1.10
#